data_AF-A0A607XL18-F1
#
_entry.id   AF-A0A607XL18-F1
#
_cell.length_a   1.000
_cell.length_b   1.000
_cell.length_c   1.000
_cell.angle_alpha   90.00
_cell.angle_beta   90.00
_cell.angle_gamma   90.00
#
_symmetry.space_group_name_H-M   'P 1'
#
loop_
_entity.id
_entity.type
_entity.pdbx_description
1 polymer ?
#
loop_
_entity_poly.entity_id
_entity_poly.type
_entity_poly.pdbx_seq_one_letter_code
_entity_poly.pdbx_strand_id
1 'polypeptide(L)'
;AKQEEKLRSVRKEKEILLVSLEEIDNEIKSNETEYNTLLISSNSAHFEQKRQSQIINHIDTLKEIIISFNKQLVSENISKLEKKIKSKFDQLKRKESLVNRIEISPTDYSMTLYTSGRLEIPADRLSAGERQLLAIAILWGLADSSGKELPTIIDTPMGRLDGEHRTRLIEKYFPNAASQVILLSTDEEIYGQYYSKLKPFIAQEYNIVYNETEKTSYFSNGYLESAL
;
A
#
# COMPACT_ATOMS: atom_id res chain seq x y z
N ALA A 1 66.60 -85.40 -2.33
CA ALA A 1 65.91 -85.42 -3.66
C ALA A 1 64.40 -85.21 -3.55
N LYS A 2 63.54 -86.25 -3.51
CA LYS A 2 62.05 -86.10 -3.56
C LYS A 2 61.43 -85.26 -2.43
N GLN A 3 61.97 -85.35 -1.21
CA GLN A 3 61.49 -84.55 -0.06
C GLN A 3 61.93 -83.09 -0.12
N GLU A 4 63.13 -82.80 -0.62
CA GLU A 4 63.63 -81.42 -0.78
C GLU A 4 62.89 -80.68 -1.90
N GLU A 5 62.53 -81.38 -2.97
CA GLU A 5 61.77 -80.82 -4.09
C GLU A 5 60.33 -80.46 -3.66
N LYS A 6 59.69 -81.32 -2.85
CA LYS A 6 58.39 -81.05 -2.22
C LYS A 6 58.45 -79.90 -1.21
N LEU A 7 59.54 -79.80 -0.43
CA LEU A 7 59.75 -78.67 0.47
C LEU A 7 59.95 -77.35 -0.29
N ARG A 8 60.62 -77.40 -1.44
CA ARG A 8 60.81 -76.25 -2.33
C ARG A 8 59.51 -75.78 -2.96
N SER A 9 58.64 -76.70 -3.41
CA SER A 9 57.34 -76.36 -3.99
C SER A 9 56.44 -75.69 -2.95
N VAL A 10 56.36 -76.25 -1.73
CA VAL A 10 55.56 -75.69 -0.63
C VAL A 10 56.07 -74.31 -0.18
N ARG A 11 57.39 -74.09 -0.18
CA ARG A 11 57.94 -72.75 0.10
C ARG A 11 57.55 -71.73 -0.95
N LYS A 12 57.62 -72.09 -2.23
CA LYS A 12 57.20 -71.24 -3.35
C LYS A 12 55.71 -70.90 -3.27
N GLU A 13 54.89 -71.89 -2.96
CA GLU A 13 53.43 -71.74 -2.79
C GLU A 13 53.09 -70.84 -1.60
N LYS A 14 53.80 -70.99 -0.47
CA LYS A 14 53.70 -70.09 0.68
C LYS A 14 54.08 -68.64 0.32
N GLU A 15 55.14 -68.45 -0.47
CA GLU A 15 55.62 -67.13 -0.90
C GLU A 15 54.60 -66.44 -1.81
N ILE A 16 54.00 -67.19 -2.75
CA ILE A 16 52.89 -66.70 -3.59
C ILE A 16 51.67 -66.34 -2.74
N LEU A 17 51.32 -67.18 -1.75
CA LEU A 17 50.20 -66.90 -0.85
C LEU A 17 50.44 -65.65 0.01
N LEU A 18 51.68 -65.41 0.43
CA LEU A 18 52.06 -64.22 1.20
C LEU A 18 51.95 -62.94 0.38
N VAL A 19 52.40 -62.96 -0.87
CA VAL A 19 52.24 -61.83 -1.80
C VAL A 19 50.76 -61.54 -2.07
N SER A 20 49.96 -62.59 -2.31
CA SER A 20 48.51 -62.43 -2.51
C SER A 20 47.80 -61.90 -1.26
N LEU A 21 48.22 -62.31 -0.06
CA LEU A 21 47.71 -61.74 1.20
C LEU A 21 48.03 -60.25 1.32
N GLU A 22 49.23 -59.83 0.95
CA GLU A 22 49.65 -58.43 1.01
C GLU A 22 48.91 -57.56 -0.03
N GLU A 23 48.65 -58.10 -1.23
CA GLU A 23 47.80 -57.47 -2.24
C GLU A 23 46.37 -57.27 -1.73
N ILE A 24 45.76 -58.32 -1.15
CA ILE A 24 44.41 -58.24 -0.57
C ILE A 24 44.37 -57.24 0.59
N ASP A 25 45.40 -57.18 1.44
CA ASP A 25 45.44 -56.25 2.57
C ASP A 25 45.56 -54.79 2.12
N ASN A 26 46.27 -54.54 1.02
CA ASN A 26 46.34 -53.21 0.39
C ASN A 26 45.01 -52.83 -0.28
N GLU A 27 44.33 -53.80 -0.90
CA GLU A 27 43.02 -53.59 -1.53
C GLU A 27 41.94 -53.28 -0.47
N ILE A 28 41.98 -53.97 0.68
CA ILE A 28 41.13 -53.68 1.83
C ILE A 28 41.37 -52.25 2.33
N LYS A 29 42.62 -51.84 2.55
CA LYS A 29 42.94 -50.47 2.99
C LYS A 29 42.46 -49.42 1.99
N SER A 30 42.66 -49.66 0.69
CA SER A 30 42.16 -48.76 -0.37
C SER A 30 40.65 -48.63 -0.30
N ASN A 31 39.93 -49.75 -0.24
CA ASN A 31 38.47 -49.77 -0.17
C ASN A 31 37.93 -49.10 1.12
N GLU A 32 38.62 -49.26 2.26
CA GLU A 32 38.26 -48.57 3.51
C GLU A 32 38.40 -47.05 3.38
N THR A 33 39.47 -46.56 2.74
CA THR A 33 39.66 -45.11 2.52
C THR A 33 38.61 -44.54 1.57
N GLU A 34 38.26 -45.29 0.52
CA GLU A 34 37.21 -44.91 -0.43
C GLU A 34 35.83 -44.88 0.24
N TYR A 35 35.51 -45.92 1.03
CA TYR A 35 34.28 -45.98 1.81
C TYR A 35 34.13 -44.78 2.76
N ASN A 36 35.20 -44.46 3.51
CA ASN A 36 35.19 -43.31 4.42
C ASN A 36 35.00 -41.98 3.66
N THR A 37 35.62 -41.83 2.49
CA THR A 37 35.47 -40.63 1.64
C THR A 37 34.04 -40.51 1.10
N LEU A 38 33.45 -41.61 0.64
CA LEU A 38 32.05 -41.67 0.19
C LEU A 38 31.07 -41.38 1.34
N LEU A 39 31.35 -41.87 2.56
CA LEU A 39 30.53 -41.60 3.73
C LEU A 39 30.53 -40.11 4.10
N ILE A 40 31.71 -39.46 4.09
CA ILE A 40 31.83 -38.03 4.37
C ILE A 40 31.10 -37.20 3.30
N SER A 41 31.30 -37.52 2.02
CA SER A 41 30.65 -36.78 0.92
C SER A 41 29.13 -36.97 0.92
N SER A 42 28.63 -38.19 1.15
CA SER A 42 27.20 -38.48 1.31
C SER A 42 26.57 -37.71 2.48
N ASN A 43 27.22 -37.72 3.65
CA ASN A 43 26.76 -36.93 4.80
C ASN A 43 26.71 -35.43 4.48
N SER A 44 27.75 -34.88 3.83
CA SER A 44 27.78 -33.47 3.45
C SER A 44 26.66 -33.10 2.47
N ALA A 45 26.38 -33.95 1.48
CA ALA A 45 25.29 -33.75 0.53
C ALA A 45 23.92 -33.79 1.23
N HIS A 46 23.73 -34.73 2.17
CA HIS A 46 22.52 -34.80 2.98
C HIS A 46 22.31 -33.55 3.85
N PHE A 47 23.39 -33.02 4.45
CA PHE A 47 23.31 -31.76 5.21
C PHE A 47 22.93 -30.57 4.32
N GLU A 48 23.55 -30.43 3.14
CA GLU A 48 23.18 -29.37 2.18
C GLU A 48 21.74 -29.50 1.70
N GLN A 49 21.27 -30.72 1.42
CA GLN A 49 19.88 -30.95 1.04
C GLN A 49 18.91 -30.54 2.17
N LYS A 50 19.20 -30.93 3.42
CA LYS A 50 18.39 -30.55 4.58
C LYS A 50 18.37 -29.02 4.77
N ARG A 51 19.52 -28.36 4.59
CA ARG A 51 19.63 -26.90 4.66
C ARG A 51 18.82 -26.23 3.56
N GLN A 52 18.87 -26.72 2.32
CA GLN A 52 18.05 -26.21 1.22
C GLN A 52 16.56 -26.35 1.53
N SER A 53 16.11 -27.51 2.04
CA SER A 53 14.72 -27.69 2.45
C SER A 53 14.30 -26.73 3.56
N GLN A 54 15.17 -26.47 4.54
CA GLN A 54 14.91 -25.47 5.59
C GLN A 54 14.78 -24.06 5.01
N ILE A 55 15.62 -23.68 4.05
CA ILE A 55 15.54 -22.38 3.37
C ILE A 55 14.21 -22.25 2.64
N ILE A 56 13.78 -23.28 1.89
CA ILE A 56 12.50 -23.28 1.18
C ILE A 56 11.33 -23.09 2.16
N ASN A 57 11.30 -23.86 3.25
CA ASN A 57 10.26 -23.73 4.27
C ASN A 57 10.23 -22.33 4.90
N HIS A 58 11.40 -21.73 5.12
CA HIS A 58 11.49 -20.38 5.67
C HIS A 58 10.97 -19.33 4.67
N ILE A 59 11.29 -19.48 3.39
CA ILE A 59 10.76 -18.61 2.32
C ILE A 59 9.24 -18.69 2.26
N ASP A 60 8.66 -19.88 2.35
CA ASP A 60 7.20 -20.04 2.30
C ASP A 60 6.53 -19.43 3.54
N THR A 61 7.13 -19.61 4.72
CA THR A 61 6.68 -18.93 5.95
C THR A 61 6.74 -17.41 5.81
N LEU A 62 7.83 -16.86 5.25
CA LEU A 62 7.96 -15.42 5.02
C LEU A 62 6.91 -14.89 4.04
N LYS A 63 6.58 -15.64 2.98
CA LYS A 63 5.50 -15.25 2.05
C LYS A 63 4.17 -15.14 2.79
N GLU A 64 3.83 -16.12 3.63
CA GLU A 64 2.58 -16.09 4.42
C GLU A 64 2.54 -14.89 5.38
N ILE A 65 3.67 -14.58 6.02
CA ILE A 65 3.80 -13.42 6.90
C ILE A 65 3.59 -12.13 6.10
N ILE A 66 4.22 -11.97 4.94
CA ILE A 66 4.06 -10.75 4.12
C ILE A 66 2.63 -10.59 3.63
N ILE A 67 1.98 -11.68 3.20
CA ILE A 67 0.58 -11.65 2.74
C ILE A 67 -0.36 -11.25 3.87
N SER A 68 -0.21 -11.85 5.06
CA SER A 68 -1.03 -11.51 6.22
C SER A 68 -0.79 -10.08 6.71
N PHE A 69 0.48 -9.66 6.75
CA PHE A 69 0.86 -8.29 7.10
C PHE A 69 0.24 -7.26 6.14
N ASN A 70 0.31 -7.50 4.82
CA ASN A 70 -0.28 -6.60 3.83
C ASN A 70 -1.80 -6.48 4.01
N LYS A 71 -2.51 -7.60 4.21
CA LYS A 71 -3.95 -7.61 4.48
C LYS A 71 -4.31 -6.80 5.72
N GLN A 72 -3.56 -6.97 6.80
CA GLN A 72 -3.77 -6.23 8.04
C GLN A 72 -3.52 -4.73 7.83
N LEU A 73 -2.41 -4.37 7.19
CA LEU A 73 -2.05 -2.97 6.92
C LEU A 73 -3.11 -2.25 6.06
N VAL A 74 -3.61 -2.92 5.02
CA VAL A 74 -4.70 -2.37 4.18
C VAL A 74 -5.97 -2.15 5.00
N SER A 75 -6.38 -3.15 5.80
CA SER A 75 -7.57 -3.04 6.65
C SER A 75 -7.46 -1.91 7.68
N GLU A 76 -6.29 -1.77 8.32
CA GLU A 76 -6.05 -0.69 9.27
C GLU A 76 -6.09 0.70 8.62
N ASN A 77 -5.48 0.85 7.44
CA ASN A 77 -5.50 2.11 6.70
C ASN A 77 -6.90 2.47 6.22
N ILE A 78 -7.68 1.48 5.77
CA ILE A 78 -9.08 1.68 5.42
C ILE A 78 -9.90 2.14 6.62
N SER A 79 -9.76 1.50 7.78
CA SER A 79 -10.51 1.93 8.97
C SER A 79 -10.16 3.36 9.41
N LYS A 80 -8.90 3.77 9.26
CA LYS A 80 -8.48 5.17 9.48
C LYS A 80 -9.13 6.11 8.46
N LEU A 81 -9.15 5.73 7.19
CA LEU A 81 -9.75 6.51 6.12
C LEU A 81 -11.26 6.67 6.31
N GLU A 82 -12.00 5.60 6.63
CA GLU A 82 -13.44 5.63 6.93
C GLU A 82 -13.77 6.67 8.01
N LYS A 83 -13.01 6.67 9.12
CA LYS A 83 -13.18 7.61 10.23
C LYS A 83 -12.91 9.05 9.79
N LYS A 84 -11.85 9.27 9.00
CA LYS A 84 -11.51 10.59 8.47
C LYS A 84 -12.60 11.10 7.52
N ILE A 85 -13.01 10.29 6.54
CA ILE A 85 -14.08 10.64 5.59
C ILE A 85 -15.36 10.97 6.36
N LYS A 86 -15.77 10.14 7.33
CA LYS A 86 -16.95 10.40 8.15
C LYS A 86 -16.84 11.71 8.92
N SER A 87 -15.70 11.96 9.56
CA SER A 87 -15.45 13.20 10.30
C SER A 87 -15.50 14.43 9.38
N LYS A 88 -14.91 14.36 8.18
CA LYS A 88 -14.97 15.45 7.19
C LYS A 88 -16.40 15.64 6.69
N PHE A 89 -17.12 14.56 6.37
CA PHE A 89 -18.51 14.62 5.94
C PHE A 89 -19.41 15.25 7.01
N ASP A 90 -19.19 14.92 8.29
CA ASP A 90 -19.92 15.48 9.43
C ASP A 90 -19.76 16.98 9.59
N GLN A 91 -18.60 17.53 9.19
CA GLN A 91 -18.36 18.97 9.20
C GLN A 91 -19.09 19.69 8.06
N LEU A 92 -19.38 18.98 6.96
CA LEU A 92 -19.99 19.55 5.75
C LEU A 92 -21.50 19.35 5.68
N LYS A 93 -22.02 18.31 6.33
CA LYS A 93 -23.45 17.96 6.29
C LYS A 93 -24.31 18.82 7.22
N ARG A 94 -25.63 18.78 7.00
CA ARG A 94 -26.63 19.28 7.96
C ARG A 94 -26.72 18.40 9.20
N LYS A 95 -27.24 18.95 10.31
CA LYS A 95 -27.41 18.21 11.59
C LYS A 95 -28.18 16.88 11.42
N GLU A 96 -29.12 16.82 10.47
CA GLU A 96 -29.99 15.66 10.20
C GLU A 96 -29.53 14.76 9.03
N SER A 97 -28.23 14.51 8.85
CA SER A 97 -27.82 13.61 7.76
C SER A 97 -28.16 12.15 8.03
N LEU A 98 -28.63 11.48 6.98
CA LEU A 98 -28.95 10.06 6.92
C LEU A 98 -27.74 9.15 7.17
N VAL A 99 -26.52 9.59 6.82
CA VAL A 99 -25.30 8.77 6.87
C VAL A 99 -24.68 8.80 8.27
N ASN A 100 -24.69 7.64 8.94
CA ASN A 100 -24.12 7.46 10.27
C ASN A 100 -22.80 6.66 10.27
N ARG A 101 -22.59 5.79 9.28
CA ARG A 101 -21.34 5.03 9.13
C ARG A 101 -20.99 4.89 7.65
N ILE A 102 -19.70 4.88 7.38
CA ILE A 102 -19.10 4.63 6.07
C ILE A 102 -18.23 3.38 6.25
N GLU A 103 -18.39 2.42 5.36
CA GLU A 103 -17.59 1.20 5.31
C GLU A 103 -16.98 1.08 3.92
N ILE A 104 -15.72 0.69 3.84
CA ILE A 104 -14.99 0.46 2.61
C ILE A 104 -14.47 -0.97 2.66
N SER A 105 -14.81 -1.74 1.64
CA SER A 105 -14.34 -3.11 1.51
C SER A 105 -12.83 -3.16 1.27
N PRO A 106 -12.05 -3.93 2.05
CA PRO A 106 -10.60 -4.05 1.86
C PRO A 106 -10.21 -4.88 0.65
N THR A 107 -11.17 -5.52 -0.04
CA THR A 107 -10.89 -6.37 -1.20
C THR A 107 -11.11 -5.66 -2.53
N ASP A 108 -12.17 -4.85 -2.64
CA ASP A 108 -12.55 -4.17 -3.89
C ASP A 108 -12.73 -2.66 -3.74
N TYR A 109 -12.52 -2.11 -2.53
CA TYR A 109 -12.68 -0.70 -2.20
C TYR A 109 -14.07 -0.14 -2.47
N SER A 110 -15.08 -1.01 -2.63
CA SER A 110 -16.47 -0.58 -2.69
C SER A 110 -16.85 0.12 -1.38
N MET A 111 -17.57 1.23 -1.51
CA MET A 111 -18.01 2.04 -0.38
C MET A 111 -19.49 1.80 -0.13
N THR A 112 -19.83 1.49 1.12
CA THR A 112 -21.20 1.31 1.59
C THR A 112 -21.50 2.30 2.70
N LEU A 113 -22.67 2.91 2.64
CA LEU A 113 -23.13 3.90 3.61
C LEU A 113 -24.23 3.27 4.47
N TYR A 114 -24.25 3.58 5.76
CA TYR A 114 -25.23 3.03 6.69
C TYR A 114 -25.92 4.12 7.51
N THR A 115 -27.22 3.89 7.76
CA THR A 115 -28.03 4.68 8.70
C THR A 115 -27.69 4.36 10.16
N SER A 116 -28.26 5.11 11.10
CA SER A 116 -28.16 4.85 12.55
C SER A 116 -28.64 3.44 12.94
N GLY A 117 -29.63 2.89 12.21
CA GLY A 117 -30.14 1.53 12.38
C GLY A 117 -29.30 0.43 11.74
N ARG A 118 -28.09 0.74 11.23
CA ARG A 118 -27.22 -0.18 10.47
C ARG A 118 -27.83 -0.73 9.18
N LEU A 119 -28.86 -0.07 8.64
CA LEU A 119 -29.37 -0.37 7.31
C LEU A 119 -28.52 0.35 6.28
N GLU A 120 -28.16 -0.37 5.22
CA GLU A 120 -27.47 0.18 4.06
C GLU A 120 -28.32 1.28 3.40
N ILE A 121 -27.65 2.32 2.93
CA ILE A 121 -28.24 3.45 2.22
C ILE A 121 -27.93 3.26 0.73
N PRO A 122 -28.94 2.92 -0.09
CA PRO A 122 -28.83 2.95 -1.54
C PRO A 122 -28.38 4.33 -2.05
N ALA A 123 -27.54 4.35 -3.08
CA ALA A 123 -26.93 5.58 -3.61
C ALA A 123 -27.94 6.61 -4.16
N ASP A 124 -29.12 6.14 -4.58
CA ASP A 124 -30.26 6.95 -5.06
C ASP A 124 -30.98 7.69 -3.93
N ARG A 125 -30.81 7.28 -2.67
CA ARG A 125 -31.38 7.98 -1.50
C ARG A 125 -30.64 9.24 -1.10
N LEU A 126 -29.38 9.39 -1.52
CA LEU A 126 -28.65 10.63 -1.30
C LEU A 126 -29.11 11.69 -2.29
N SER A 127 -29.36 12.91 -1.79
CA SER A 127 -29.59 14.05 -2.66
C SER A 127 -28.34 14.35 -3.51
N ALA A 128 -28.52 15.06 -4.62
CA ALA A 128 -27.39 15.46 -5.47
C ALA A 128 -26.33 16.27 -4.70
N GLY A 129 -26.77 17.15 -3.79
CA GLY A 129 -25.87 17.93 -2.93
C GLY A 129 -25.11 17.06 -1.92
N GLU A 130 -25.77 16.11 -1.28
CA GLU A 130 -25.09 15.20 -0.34
C GLU A 130 -24.07 14.29 -1.04
N ARG A 131 -24.37 13.82 -2.26
CA ARG A 131 -23.39 13.07 -3.06
C ARG A 131 -22.14 13.90 -3.34
N GLN A 132 -22.31 15.18 -3.67
CA GLN A 132 -21.18 16.08 -3.91
C GLN A 132 -20.40 16.35 -2.62
N LEU A 133 -21.07 16.58 -1.49
CA LEU A 133 -20.39 16.75 -0.20
C LEU A 133 -19.65 15.49 0.25
N LEU A 134 -20.21 14.31 -0.03
CA LEU A 134 -19.54 13.04 0.22
C LEU A 134 -18.28 12.91 -0.63
N ALA A 135 -18.35 13.24 -1.92
CA ALA A 135 -17.17 13.24 -2.79
C ALA A 135 -16.07 14.19 -2.28
N ILE A 136 -16.44 15.40 -1.85
CA ILE A 136 -15.51 16.35 -1.22
C ILE A 136 -14.91 15.78 0.06
N ALA A 137 -15.72 15.17 0.93
CA ALA A 137 -15.25 14.54 2.16
C ALA A 137 -14.29 13.37 1.90
N ILE A 138 -14.51 12.61 0.83
CA ILE A 138 -13.61 11.53 0.38
C ILE A 138 -12.27 12.10 -0.03
N LEU A 139 -12.25 13.09 -0.92
CA LEU A 139 -11.01 13.74 -1.37
C LEU A 139 -10.27 14.38 -0.21
N TRP A 140 -10.98 15.07 0.68
CA TRP A 140 -10.40 15.70 1.86
C TRP A 140 -9.83 14.67 2.83
N GLY A 141 -10.55 13.57 3.09
CA GLY A 141 -10.10 12.47 3.93
C GLY A 141 -8.88 11.76 3.35
N LEU A 142 -8.80 11.60 2.03
CA LEU A 142 -7.64 11.05 1.33
C LEU A 142 -6.42 11.97 1.42
N ALA A 143 -6.59 13.26 1.13
CA ALA A 143 -5.52 14.25 1.23
C ALA A 143 -4.95 14.29 2.65
N ASP A 144 -5.82 14.35 3.66
CA ASP A 144 -5.45 14.33 5.08
C ASP A 144 -4.83 12.99 5.53
N SER A 145 -5.17 11.86 4.88
CA SER A 145 -4.56 10.56 5.17
C SER A 145 -3.20 10.37 4.52
N SER A 146 -2.90 11.11 3.45
CA SER A 146 -1.67 10.95 2.68
C SER A 146 -0.41 11.36 3.45
N GLY A 147 -0.56 12.19 4.50
CA GLY A 147 0.55 12.73 5.29
C GLY A 147 1.46 13.69 4.52
N LYS A 148 1.08 14.08 3.29
CA LYS A 148 1.84 15.03 2.46
C LYS A 148 1.12 16.37 2.44
N GLU A 149 1.86 17.43 2.72
CA GLU A 149 1.38 18.80 2.53
C GLU A 149 1.53 19.18 1.06
N LEU A 150 0.51 18.85 0.27
CA LEU A 150 0.44 19.22 -1.15
C LEU A 150 -0.50 20.42 -1.32
N PRO A 151 -0.19 21.37 -2.22
CA PRO A 151 -1.13 22.41 -2.57
C PRO A 151 -2.39 21.81 -3.21
N THR A 152 -3.56 22.31 -2.82
CA THR A 152 -4.84 21.87 -3.35
C THR A 152 -5.41 22.96 -4.27
N ILE A 153 -5.68 22.59 -5.52
CA ILE A 153 -6.33 23.47 -6.49
C ILE A 153 -7.80 23.04 -6.60
N ILE A 154 -8.72 23.97 -6.41
CA ILE A 154 -10.16 23.75 -6.51
C ILE A 154 -10.70 24.65 -7.59
N ASP A 155 -11.12 24.03 -8.69
CA ASP A 155 -11.83 24.70 -9.78
C ASP A 155 -13.34 24.60 -9.57
N THR A 156 -14.05 25.70 -9.79
CA THR A 156 -15.50 25.82 -9.56
C THR A 156 -15.94 25.39 -8.14
N PRO A 157 -15.50 26.12 -7.09
CA PRO A 157 -15.62 25.69 -5.70
C PRO A 157 -17.06 25.46 -5.21
N MET A 158 -18.07 26.05 -5.84
CA MET A 158 -19.45 26.06 -5.31
C MET A 158 -20.40 25.09 -6.01
N GLY A 159 -20.14 24.73 -7.27
CA GLY A 159 -20.94 23.78 -8.04
C GLY A 159 -22.47 23.88 -7.84
N ARG A 160 -23.17 22.74 -7.89
CA ARG A 160 -24.64 22.65 -7.77
C ARG A 160 -25.15 22.58 -6.33
N LEU A 161 -24.43 23.18 -5.38
CA LEU A 161 -24.79 23.13 -3.95
C LEU A 161 -25.75 24.27 -3.57
N ASP A 162 -26.65 23.99 -2.63
CA ASP A 162 -27.54 25.00 -2.04
C ASP A 162 -26.78 25.93 -1.07
N GLY A 163 -27.39 27.06 -0.69
CA GLY A 163 -26.71 28.11 0.06
C GLY A 163 -26.17 27.69 1.44
N GLU A 164 -26.79 26.71 2.09
CA GLU A 164 -26.31 26.23 3.39
C GLU A 164 -25.07 25.33 3.23
N HIS A 165 -25.09 24.44 2.24
CA HIS A 165 -23.91 23.63 1.92
C HIS A 165 -22.74 24.50 1.43
N ARG A 166 -23.01 25.53 0.61
CA ARG A 166 -22.01 26.52 0.19
C ARG A 166 -21.36 27.22 1.37
N THR A 167 -22.17 27.66 2.34
CA THR A 167 -21.66 28.32 3.56
C THR A 167 -20.71 27.40 4.34
N ARG A 168 -21.05 26.12 4.50
CA ARG A 168 -20.17 25.16 5.19
C ARG A 168 -18.87 24.91 4.44
N LEU A 169 -18.88 24.86 3.11
CA LEU A 169 -17.64 24.73 2.35
C LEU A 169 -16.69 25.90 2.59
N ILE A 170 -17.22 27.12 2.57
CA ILE A 170 -16.44 28.35 2.80
C ILE A 170 -15.88 28.40 4.22
N GLU A 171 -16.68 28.04 5.22
CA GLU A 171 -16.26 28.17 6.62
C GLU A 171 -15.43 26.99 7.12
N LYS A 172 -15.63 25.79 6.56
CA LYS A 172 -15.05 24.54 7.09
C LYS A 172 -14.06 23.89 6.13
N TYR A 173 -14.38 23.83 4.84
CA TYR A 173 -13.56 23.08 3.89
C TYR A 173 -12.40 23.92 3.36
N PHE A 174 -12.64 25.02 2.64
CA PHE A 174 -11.56 25.73 1.93
C PHE A 174 -10.43 26.22 2.83
N PRO A 175 -10.69 26.75 4.03
CA PRO A 175 -9.60 27.17 4.91
C PRO A 175 -8.75 26.00 5.43
N ASN A 176 -9.28 24.77 5.38
CA ASN A 176 -8.69 23.58 6.01
C ASN A 176 -8.46 22.43 5.03
N ALA A 177 -8.58 22.66 3.73
CA ALA A 177 -8.46 21.62 2.71
C ALA A 177 -7.01 21.13 2.59
N ALA A 178 -6.05 22.05 2.70
CA ALA A 178 -4.61 21.80 2.73
C ALA A 178 -3.85 23.02 3.31
N SER A 179 -2.54 22.90 3.49
CA SER A 179 -1.67 24.01 3.91
C SER A 179 -1.69 25.18 2.91
N GLN A 180 -1.84 24.88 1.61
CA GLN A 180 -2.02 25.87 0.56
C GLN A 180 -3.21 25.48 -0.31
N VAL A 181 -4.13 26.43 -0.51
CA VAL A 181 -5.32 26.25 -1.33
C VAL A 181 -5.37 27.34 -2.38
N ILE A 182 -5.54 26.93 -3.65
CA ILE A 182 -5.77 27.83 -4.79
C ILE A 182 -7.21 27.61 -5.24
N LEU A 183 -8.04 28.64 -5.09
CA LEU A 183 -9.43 28.63 -5.52
C LEU A 183 -9.55 29.34 -6.85
N LEU A 184 -10.15 28.66 -7.83
CA LEU A 184 -10.50 29.23 -9.13
C LEU A 184 -12.03 29.32 -9.17
N SER A 185 -12.57 30.53 -9.11
CA SER A 185 -14.01 30.77 -9.04
C SER A 185 -14.46 31.82 -10.03
N THR A 186 -15.75 31.78 -10.35
CA THR A 186 -16.44 32.86 -11.06
C THR A 186 -17.17 33.79 -10.10
N ASP A 187 -17.69 34.91 -10.62
CA ASP A 187 -18.54 35.86 -9.90
C ASP A 187 -19.86 35.25 -9.42
N GLU A 188 -20.33 34.17 -10.06
CA GLU A 188 -21.54 33.44 -9.66
C GLU A 188 -21.35 32.50 -8.46
N GLU A 189 -20.09 32.23 -8.07
CA GLU A 189 -19.79 31.24 -7.04
C GLU A 189 -19.45 31.89 -5.70
N ILE A 190 -18.44 32.76 -5.67
CA ILE A 190 -17.99 33.42 -4.44
C ILE A 190 -18.30 34.91 -4.58
N TYR A 191 -19.40 35.34 -3.97
CA TYR A 191 -19.88 36.74 -3.98
C TYR A 191 -20.46 37.16 -2.62
N GLY A 192 -20.49 38.46 -2.34
CA GLY A 192 -21.14 39.09 -1.20
C GLY A 192 -20.79 38.43 0.14
N GLN A 193 -21.79 37.78 0.76
CA GLN A 193 -21.61 37.10 2.05
C GLN A 193 -20.57 35.97 2.00
N TYR A 194 -20.44 35.28 0.87
CA TYR A 194 -19.52 34.16 0.71
C TYR A 194 -18.08 34.65 0.65
N TYR A 195 -17.83 35.71 -0.13
CA TYR A 195 -16.55 36.38 -0.18
C TYR A 195 -16.17 36.93 1.21
N SER A 196 -17.10 37.63 1.87
CA SER A 196 -16.88 38.22 3.20
C SER A 196 -16.47 37.19 4.25
N LYS A 197 -17.05 35.99 4.21
CA LYS A 197 -16.72 34.88 5.11
C LYS A 197 -15.37 34.22 4.79
N LEU A 198 -14.99 34.19 3.52
CA LEU A 198 -13.71 33.61 3.08
C LEU A 198 -12.54 34.55 3.32
N LYS A 199 -12.76 35.87 3.21
CA LYS A 199 -11.75 36.94 3.29
C LYS A 199 -10.72 36.79 4.42
N PRO A 200 -11.08 36.41 5.66
CA PRO A 200 -10.10 36.24 6.75
C PRO A 200 -9.04 35.16 6.50
N PHE A 201 -9.31 34.23 5.57
CA PHE A 201 -8.43 33.11 5.23
C PHE A 201 -7.68 33.32 3.90
N ILE A 202 -7.90 34.44 3.22
CA ILE A 202 -7.30 34.71 1.91
C ILE A 202 -5.96 35.45 2.10
N ALA A 203 -4.89 34.86 1.58
CA ALA A 203 -3.57 35.48 1.58
C ALA A 203 -3.37 36.44 0.38
N GLN A 204 -3.85 36.05 -0.81
CA GLN A 204 -3.70 36.80 -2.05
C GLN A 204 -4.93 36.62 -2.94
N GLU A 205 -5.25 37.65 -3.71
CA GLU A 205 -6.39 37.70 -4.63
C GLU A 205 -5.91 38.18 -5.99
N TYR A 206 -6.34 37.46 -7.02
CA TYR A 206 -6.05 37.78 -8.42
C TYR A 206 -7.33 37.67 -9.21
N ASN A 207 -7.50 38.59 -10.15
CA ASN A 207 -8.58 38.57 -11.13
C ASN A 207 -7.98 38.37 -12.53
N ILE A 208 -8.61 37.50 -13.33
CA ILE A 208 -8.21 37.26 -14.72
C ILE A 208 -9.15 38.08 -15.59
N VAL A 209 -8.61 39.14 -16.21
CA VAL A 209 -9.39 40.05 -17.06
C VAL A 209 -9.10 39.71 -18.53
N TYR A 210 -10.17 39.45 -19.29
CA TYR A 210 -10.08 39.27 -20.73
C TYR A 210 -10.10 40.62 -21.46
N ASN A 211 -9.15 40.84 -22.36
CA ASN A 211 -9.08 41.99 -23.24
C ASN A 211 -9.64 41.63 -24.61
N GLU A 212 -10.86 42.08 -24.90
CA GLU A 212 -11.54 41.85 -26.20
C GLU A 212 -10.76 42.39 -27.40
N THR A 213 -10.01 43.49 -27.22
CA THR A 213 -9.28 44.14 -28.32
C THR A 213 -8.03 43.34 -28.69
N GLU A 214 -7.27 42.92 -27.70
CA GLU A 214 -6.02 42.17 -27.90
C GLU A 214 -6.25 40.65 -28.01
N LYS A 215 -7.45 40.16 -27.68
CA LYS A 215 -7.81 38.74 -27.57
C LYS A 215 -6.88 37.96 -26.63
N THR A 216 -6.48 38.60 -25.54
CA THR A 216 -5.58 38.06 -24.52
C THR A 216 -6.19 38.23 -23.13
N SER A 217 -5.71 37.47 -22.15
CA SER A 217 -6.06 37.65 -20.75
C SER A 217 -4.83 38.09 -19.95
N TYR A 218 -5.04 38.90 -18.93
CA TYR A 218 -4.00 39.33 -17.99
C TYR A 218 -4.49 39.24 -16.54
N PHE A 219 -3.56 39.17 -15.61
CA PHE A 219 -3.85 39.18 -14.17
C PHE A 219 -3.88 40.61 -13.64
N SER A 220 -4.89 40.93 -12.83
CA SER A 220 -4.94 42.13 -12.00
C SER A 220 -5.03 41.74 -10.52
N ASN A 221 -4.51 42.60 -9.65
CA ASN A 221 -4.58 42.38 -8.20
C ASN A 221 -5.99 42.67 -7.68
N GLY A 222 -6.44 41.86 -6.72
CA GLY A 222 -7.77 41.97 -6.11
C GLY A 222 -8.75 40.94 -6.65
N TYR A 223 -9.92 40.88 -6.02
CA TYR A 223 -11.01 39.99 -6.41
C TYR A 223 -12.08 40.75 -7.22
N LEU A 224 -12.95 40.01 -7.93
CA LEU A 224 -13.97 40.53 -8.84
C LEU A 224 -14.80 41.66 -8.20
N GLU A 225 -14.82 42.86 -8.79
CA GLU A 225 -15.60 44.00 -8.25
C GLU A 225 -17.11 43.70 -8.19
N SER A 226 -17.63 42.91 -9.14
CA SER A 226 -19.03 42.47 -9.17
C SER A 226 -19.39 41.52 -8.02
N ALA A 227 -18.39 40.94 -7.36
CA ALA A 227 -18.56 39.96 -6.30
C ALA A 227 -18.40 40.56 -4.89
N LEU A 228 -18.00 41.82 -4.78
CA LEU A 228 -17.82 42.56 -3.51
C LEU A 228 -19.16 42.98 -2.88
#